data_AF-L5L6P6-F1
#
_entry.id   AF-L5L6P6-F1
#
_cell.length_a   1.000
_cell.length_b   1.000
_cell.length_c   1.000
_cell.angle_alpha   90.00
_cell.angle_beta   90.00
_cell.angle_gamma   90.00
#
_symmetry.space_group_name_H-M   'P 1'
#
loop_
_entity.id
_entity.type
_entity.pdbx_description
1 polymer ?
#
loop_
_entity_poly.entity_id
_entity_poly.type
_entity_poly.pdbx_seq_one_letter_code
_entity_poly.pdbx_strand_id
1 'polypeptide(L)'
;MGKYFYYSCDWSYVSASQSLWTQITCTEQGWSPTPKCLRQCFFPWVENGHSASSGQTYQEGDTVEIVCHQGYSLPNNQSTITCAESGWSSPPECNYVHPEGKCGPPPSIDNGDITTFSLDLYPPGSSVEYQCQSFYELRGHRTITCIHGQWSKPPKCLDPCVISEEIMETHKIQLRWANEKKIYSRTGDIVEFVCKAGYYEMSPHHTFRVTCHEGKMEYPTCVQKR
;
A
#
# COMPACT_ATOMS: atom_id res chain seq x y z
N MET A 1 -15.10 -26.45 -20.67
CA MET A 1 -13.91 -26.17 -21.50
C MET A 1 -14.31 -25.18 -22.59
N GLY A 2 -13.55 -24.12 -22.82
CA GLY A 2 -13.79 -23.17 -23.93
C GLY A 2 -14.68 -21.95 -23.63
N LYS A 3 -15.10 -21.75 -22.37
CA LYS A 3 -15.68 -20.48 -21.94
C LYS A 3 -14.56 -19.47 -21.72
N TYR A 4 -14.75 -18.24 -22.21
CA TYR A 4 -13.85 -17.13 -21.95
C TYR A 4 -14.54 -16.08 -21.05
N PHE A 5 -13.73 -15.40 -20.26
CA PHE A 5 -14.12 -14.29 -19.41
C PHE A 5 -13.11 -13.16 -19.56
N TYR A 6 -13.47 -11.96 -19.09
CA TYR A 6 -12.54 -10.85 -18.96
C TYR A 6 -12.32 -10.58 -17.48
N TYR A 7 -11.07 -10.31 -17.10
CA TYR A 7 -10.77 -9.72 -15.80
C TYR A 7 -10.11 -8.36 -16.03
N SER A 8 -10.28 -7.47 -15.05
CA SER A 8 -9.69 -6.14 -15.01
C SER A 8 -8.75 -6.00 -13.82
N CYS A 9 -7.75 -5.14 -13.98
CA CYS A 9 -6.84 -4.74 -12.93
C CYS A 9 -7.22 -3.35 -12.40
N ASP A 10 -6.90 -3.12 -11.13
CA ASP A 10 -7.02 -1.81 -10.51
C ASP A 10 -6.07 -0.80 -11.17
N TRP A 11 -6.32 0.48 -10.94
CA TRP A 11 -5.46 1.54 -11.46
C TRP A 11 -4.02 1.39 -10.96
N SER A 12 -3.04 1.68 -11.84
CA SER A 12 -1.60 1.40 -11.64
C SER A 12 -1.23 -0.09 -11.62
N TYR A 13 -2.11 -1.01 -12.02
CA TYR A 13 -1.79 -2.41 -12.26
C TYR A 13 -2.16 -2.82 -13.68
N VAL A 14 -1.41 -3.76 -14.26
CA VAL A 14 -1.65 -4.28 -15.60
C VAL A 14 -1.61 -5.80 -15.64
N SER A 15 -2.34 -6.38 -16.58
CA SER A 15 -2.27 -7.81 -16.89
C SER A 15 -0.93 -8.20 -17.51
N ALA A 16 -0.70 -9.50 -17.68
CA ALA A 16 0.43 -10.02 -18.46
C ALA A 16 0.46 -9.50 -19.93
N SER A 17 -0.67 -9.03 -20.46
CA SER A 17 -0.77 -8.40 -21.79
C SER A 17 -0.56 -6.89 -21.78
N GLN A 18 -0.09 -6.31 -20.67
CA GLN A 18 0.12 -4.86 -20.48
C GLN A 18 -1.16 -4.03 -20.65
N SER A 19 -2.31 -4.61 -20.31
CA SER A 19 -3.62 -3.97 -20.43
C SER A 19 -4.33 -3.92 -19.07
N LEU A 20 -5.22 -2.94 -18.89
CA LEU A 20 -6.09 -2.85 -17.72
C LEU A 20 -7.12 -3.97 -17.67
N TRP A 21 -7.38 -4.64 -18.78
CA TRP A 21 -8.27 -5.79 -18.86
C TRP A 21 -7.79 -6.77 -19.93
N THR A 22 -8.02 -8.06 -19.69
CA THR A 22 -7.65 -9.10 -20.66
C THR A 22 -8.60 -10.28 -20.61
N GLN A 23 -8.71 -10.98 -21.75
CA GLN A 23 -9.47 -12.21 -21.85
C GLN A 23 -8.69 -13.37 -21.23
N ILE A 24 -9.42 -14.26 -20.54
CA ILE A 24 -8.93 -15.54 -20.01
C ILE A 24 -9.85 -16.65 -20.49
N THR A 25 -9.28 -17.82 -20.72
CA THR A 25 -10.01 -19.00 -21.20
C THR A 25 -9.89 -20.13 -20.19
N CYS A 26 -11.00 -20.81 -19.90
CA CYS A 26 -10.99 -21.97 -19.02
C CYS A 26 -10.49 -23.21 -19.80
N THR A 27 -9.31 -23.70 -19.39
CA THR A 27 -8.63 -24.90 -19.89
C THR A 27 -8.65 -26.01 -18.82
N GLU A 28 -8.22 -27.23 -19.16
CA GLU A 28 -8.18 -28.36 -18.21
C GLU A 28 -7.25 -28.11 -17.02
N GLN A 29 -6.29 -27.19 -17.17
CA GLN A 29 -5.30 -26.82 -16.17
C GLN A 29 -5.69 -25.57 -15.36
N GLY A 30 -6.87 -24.99 -15.62
CA GLY A 30 -7.36 -23.78 -14.96
C GLY A 30 -7.57 -22.62 -15.94
N TRP A 31 -7.43 -21.38 -15.45
CA TRP A 31 -7.53 -20.19 -16.29
C TRP A 31 -6.22 -19.96 -17.04
N SER A 32 -6.31 -19.73 -18.35
CA SER A 32 -5.16 -19.37 -19.18
C SER A 32 -5.41 -18.04 -19.93
N PRO A 33 -4.54 -17.02 -19.76
CA PRO A 33 -3.46 -16.96 -18.77
C PRO A 33 -4.02 -16.92 -17.33
N THR A 34 -3.21 -17.30 -16.34
CA THR A 34 -3.57 -17.16 -14.93
C THR A 34 -3.81 -15.68 -14.61
N PRO A 35 -4.98 -15.28 -14.08
CA PRO A 35 -5.24 -13.90 -13.74
C PRO A 35 -4.26 -13.40 -12.68
N LYS A 36 -3.43 -12.41 -13.06
CA LYS A 36 -2.51 -11.72 -12.17
C LYS A 36 -2.36 -10.28 -12.66
N CYS A 37 -2.47 -9.35 -11.73
CA CYS A 37 -2.23 -7.93 -11.97
C CYS A 37 -0.87 -7.58 -11.37
N LEU A 38 0.05 -7.08 -12.20
CA LEU A 38 1.37 -6.63 -11.79
C LEU A 38 1.37 -5.12 -11.63
N ARG A 39 2.07 -4.62 -10.60
CA ARG A 39 2.21 -3.17 -10.41
C ARG A 39 2.91 -2.54 -11.61
N GLN A 40 2.41 -1.38 -12.01
CA GLN A 40 3.01 -0.52 -13.01
C GLN A 40 3.47 0.79 -12.36
N CYS A 41 4.77 1.10 -12.46
CA CYS A 41 5.38 2.28 -11.85
C CYS A 41 5.83 3.27 -12.94
N PHE A 42 5.21 4.45 -12.97
CA PHE A 42 5.70 5.57 -13.77
C PHE A 42 6.94 6.19 -13.10
N PHE A 43 8.00 6.43 -13.86
CA PHE A 43 9.24 7.02 -13.36
C PHE A 43 9.29 8.51 -13.74
N PRO A 44 9.15 9.44 -12.77
CA PRO A 44 9.19 10.88 -13.02
C PRO A 44 10.63 11.37 -13.29
N TRP A 45 10.79 12.68 -13.48
CA TRP A 45 12.12 13.30 -13.46
C TRP A 45 12.72 13.25 -12.06
N VAL A 46 14.04 13.14 -11.98
CA VAL A 46 14.79 13.07 -10.72
C VAL A 46 15.25 14.47 -10.32
N GLU A 47 14.89 14.92 -9.12
CA GLU A 47 15.42 16.17 -8.57
C GLU A 47 16.87 15.95 -8.07
N ASN A 48 17.76 16.90 -8.37
CA ASN A 48 19.19 16.83 -8.04
C ASN A 48 19.92 15.59 -8.58
N GLY A 49 19.43 15.03 -9.68
CA GLY A 49 20.03 13.89 -10.37
C GLY A 49 19.52 13.74 -11.79
N HIS A 50 19.89 12.64 -12.42
CA HIS A 50 19.42 12.29 -13.76
C HIS A 50 19.29 10.77 -13.91
N SER A 51 18.35 10.36 -14.78
CA SER A 51 18.17 8.98 -15.20
C SER A 51 17.62 8.95 -16.63
N ALA A 52 18.13 8.02 -17.46
CA ALA A 52 17.61 7.77 -18.80
C ALA A 52 16.15 7.24 -18.78
N SER A 53 15.70 6.78 -17.62
CA SER A 53 14.36 6.24 -17.36
C SER A 53 13.29 7.30 -17.13
N SER A 54 13.65 8.58 -17.08
CA SER A 54 12.72 9.70 -16.87
C SER A 54 11.58 9.70 -17.91
N GLY A 55 10.34 9.68 -17.44
CA GLY A 55 9.13 9.62 -18.28
C GLY A 55 8.74 8.21 -18.76
N GLN A 56 9.47 7.17 -18.35
CA GLN A 56 9.18 5.78 -18.71
C GLN A 56 8.33 5.08 -17.65
N THR A 57 7.80 3.91 -18.00
CA THR A 57 6.96 3.11 -17.12
C THR A 57 7.50 1.70 -17.02
N TYR A 58 7.53 1.17 -15.80
CA TYR A 58 8.15 -0.10 -15.43
C TYR A 58 7.15 -1.03 -14.75
N GLN A 59 7.45 -2.32 -14.73
CA GLN A 59 6.62 -3.34 -14.09
C GLN A 59 7.24 -3.83 -12.78
N GLU A 60 6.42 -4.44 -11.96
CA GLU A 60 6.83 -5.05 -10.70
C GLU A 60 8.05 -5.96 -10.87
N GLY A 61 9.11 -5.68 -10.09
CA GLY A 61 10.41 -6.35 -10.15
C GLY A 61 11.47 -5.60 -10.95
N ASP A 62 11.09 -4.67 -11.84
CA ASP A 62 12.05 -3.88 -12.61
C ASP A 62 12.84 -2.93 -11.71
N THR A 63 14.09 -2.68 -12.11
CA THR A 63 14.99 -1.75 -11.42
C THR A 63 15.46 -0.65 -12.35
N VAL A 64 15.58 0.56 -11.80
CA VAL A 64 16.01 1.75 -12.52
C VAL A 64 17.24 2.33 -11.82
N GLU A 65 18.24 2.68 -12.61
CA GLU A 65 19.45 3.38 -12.15
C GLU A 65 19.24 4.90 -12.12
N ILE A 66 19.76 5.53 -11.07
CA ILE A 66 19.71 6.96 -10.84
C ILE A 66 21.14 7.45 -10.56
N VAL A 67 21.54 8.50 -11.26
CA VAL A 67 22.82 9.17 -11.06
C VAL A 67 22.56 10.51 -10.40
N CYS A 68 22.95 10.65 -9.13
CA CYS A 68 22.80 11.91 -8.40
C CYS A 68 23.89 12.91 -8.78
N HIS A 69 23.56 14.21 -8.71
CA HIS A 69 24.53 15.29 -8.85
C HIS A 69 25.54 15.27 -7.71
N GLN A 70 26.68 15.93 -7.91
CA GLN A 70 27.74 15.99 -6.90
C GLN A 70 27.21 16.57 -5.58
N GLY A 71 27.45 15.85 -4.48
CA GLY A 71 26.97 16.24 -3.15
C GLY A 71 25.56 15.74 -2.82
N TYR A 72 24.94 14.92 -3.68
CA TYR A 72 23.64 14.31 -3.45
C TYR A 72 23.72 12.78 -3.54
N SER A 73 22.84 12.07 -2.85
CA SER A 73 22.70 10.62 -2.95
C SER A 73 21.28 10.13 -2.69
N LEU A 74 20.97 8.93 -3.19
CA LEU A 74 19.76 8.21 -2.80
C LEU A 74 19.89 7.67 -1.36
N PRO A 75 18.77 7.31 -0.71
CA PRO A 75 18.78 6.60 0.56
C PRO A 75 19.69 5.36 0.54
N ASN A 76 20.37 5.10 1.66
CA ASN A 76 21.37 4.05 1.85
C ASN A 76 22.54 4.03 0.85
N ASN A 77 22.84 5.17 0.22
CA ASN A 77 23.85 5.29 -0.85
C ASN A 77 23.66 4.28 -1.99
N GLN A 78 22.41 3.89 -2.26
CA GLN A 78 22.08 3.05 -3.41
C GLN A 78 22.16 3.87 -4.70
N SER A 79 22.25 3.20 -5.85
CA SER A 79 22.15 3.84 -7.18
C SER A 79 20.92 3.37 -7.93
N THR A 80 20.11 2.48 -7.35
CA THR A 80 18.96 1.89 -8.01
C THR A 80 17.73 1.88 -7.12
N ILE A 81 16.56 1.99 -7.74
CA ILE A 81 15.25 1.77 -7.11
C ILE A 81 14.48 0.69 -7.87
N THR A 82 13.55 0.03 -7.19
CA THR A 82 12.80 -1.12 -7.72
C THR A 82 11.31 -0.81 -7.74
N CYS A 83 10.61 -1.15 -8.83
CA CYS A 83 9.15 -1.12 -8.84
C CYS A 83 8.65 -2.31 -8.01
N ALA A 84 8.14 -2.06 -6.81
CA ALA A 84 7.55 -3.06 -5.93
C ALA A 84 6.02 -3.04 -6.06
N GLU A 85 5.32 -4.00 -5.45
CA GLU A 85 3.86 -4.08 -5.46
C GLU A 85 3.16 -2.81 -4.94
N SER A 86 3.84 -2.06 -4.06
CA SER A 86 3.38 -0.79 -3.49
C SER A 86 3.87 0.47 -4.22
N GLY A 87 4.51 0.32 -5.38
CA GLY A 87 5.18 1.42 -6.10
C GLY A 87 6.70 1.35 -5.98
N TRP A 88 7.39 2.46 -6.28
CA TRP A 88 8.85 2.52 -6.19
C TRP A 88 9.35 2.26 -4.76
N SER A 89 10.44 1.49 -4.64
CA SER A 89 11.02 1.08 -3.36
C SER A 89 11.58 2.25 -2.55
N SER A 90 11.94 3.35 -3.21
CA SER A 90 12.27 4.64 -2.65
C SER A 90 11.82 5.74 -3.62
N PRO A 91 11.52 6.96 -3.12
CA PRO A 91 11.26 8.10 -3.99
C PRO A 91 12.44 8.33 -4.96
N PRO A 92 12.18 8.64 -6.24
CA PRO A 92 13.21 8.94 -7.24
C PRO A 92 13.76 10.36 -7.04
N GLU A 93 14.34 10.62 -5.87
CA GLU A 93 14.83 11.93 -5.44
C GLU A 93 16.22 11.79 -4.80
N CYS A 94 17.17 12.61 -5.26
CA CYS A 94 18.51 12.66 -4.70
C CYS A 94 18.57 13.71 -3.58
N ASN A 95 18.94 13.27 -2.37
CA ASN A 95 19.00 14.13 -1.19
C ASN A 95 20.41 14.68 -0.99
N TYR A 96 20.52 15.94 -0.54
CA TYR A 96 21.81 16.56 -0.26
C TYR A 96 22.53 15.80 0.88
N VAL A 97 23.78 15.44 0.64
CA VAL A 97 24.64 14.79 1.63
C VAL A 97 25.32 15.87 2.45
N HIS A 98 24.84 16.10 3.67
CA HIS A 98 25.44 17.14 4.49
C HIS A 98 26.86 16.78 4.93
N PRO A 99 27.78 17.76 4.95
CA PRO A 99 29.10 17.60 5.54
C PRO A 99 29.01 17.13 7.00
N GLU A 100 30.03 16.38 7.45
CA GLU A 100 30.14 15.87 8.83
C GLU A 100 29.11 14.80 9.22
N GLY A 101 28.39 14.21 8.26
CA GLY A 101 27.46 13.11 8.52
C GLY A 101 26.18 13.53 9.23
N LYS A 102 25.82 14.82 9.12
CA LYS A 102 24.54 15.36 9.59
C LYS A 102 23.43 14.97 8.63
N CYS A 103 22.20 14.82 9.14
CA CYS A 103 21.03 14.57 8.30
C CYS A 103 20.24 15.86 8.12
N GLY A 104 19.55 15.98 6.99
CA GLY A 104 18.53 17.01 6.80
C GLY A 104 17.23 16.66 7.54
N PRO A 105 16.12 17.32 7.19
CA PRO A 105 14.79 16.97 7.68
C PRO A 105 14.47 15.47 7.51
N PRO A 106 13.75 14.84 8.47
CA PRO A 106 13.24 13.48 8.32
C PRO A 106 12.35 13.33 7.08
N PRO A 107 12.36 12.17 6.40
CA PRO A 107 11.52 11.93 5.23
C PRO A 107 10.02 11.92 5.60
N SER A 108 9.16 12.52 4.78
CA SER A 108 7.70 12.41 5.00
C SER A 108 7.19 10.99 4.73
N ILE A 109 6.12 10.58 5.41
CA ILE A 109 5.43 9.30 5.17
C ILE A 109 3.94 9.55 4.90
N ASP A 110 3.31 8.66 4.14
CA ASP A 110 1.87 8.73 3.90
C ASP A 110 1.09 8.48 5.20
N ASN A 111 0.06 9.28 5.45
CA ASN A 111 -0.85 9.14 6.59
C ASN A 111 -0.16 9.10 7.95
N GLY A 112 0.98 9.78 8.09
CA GLY A 112 1.71 9.90 9.35
C GLY A 112 2.69 11.07 9.34
N ASP A 113 3.20 11.42 10.52
CA ASP A 113 4.17 12.50 10.68
C ASP A 113 5.07 12.22 11.89
N ILE A 114 6.15 12.98 12.02
CA ILE A 114 6.98 12.97 13.23
C ILE A 114 6.25 13.63 14.40
N THR A 115 6.55 13.16 15.60
CA THR A 115 5.93 13.65 16.86
C THR A 115 6.52 14.97 17.37
N THR A 116 7.59 15.46 16.72
CA THR A 116 8.34 16.67 17.08
C THR A 116 8.38 17.64 15.91
N PHE A 117 8.75 18.90 16.15
CA PHE A 117 9.01 19.83 15.04
C PHE A 117 10.25 19.42 14.24
N SER A 118 10.12 19.48 12.92
CA SER A 118 11.23 19.24 12.00
C SER A 118 12.25 20.38 12.08
N LEU A 119 13.54 20.02 12.08
CA LEU A 119 14.66 20.94 11.98
C LEU A 119 15.31 20.82 10.60
N ASP A 120 15.99 21.87 10.16
CA ASP A 120 16.73 21.84 8.90
C ASP A 120 17.95 20.90 8.95
N LEU A 121 18.48 20.63 10.15
CA LEU A 121 19.70 19.85 10.31
C LEU A 121 19.74 19.08 11.63
N TYR A 122 20.15 17.82 11.56
CA TYR A 122 20.26 16.89 12.68
C TYR A 122 21.70 16.34 12.81
N PRO A 123 22.32 16.44 13.99
CA PRO A 123 23.61 15.81 14.25
C PRO A 123 23.59 14.27 14.04
N PRO A 124 24.75 13.65 13.73
CA PRO A 124 24.85 12.19 13.71
C PRO A 124 24.36 11.56 15.02
N GLY A 125 23.58 10.48 14.92
CA GLY A 125 23.00 9.79 16.07
C GLY A 125 21.69 10.39 16.60
N SER A 126 21.23 11.53 16.06
CA SER A 126 19.91 12.06 16.38
C SER A 126 18.81 11.09 15.98
N SER A 127 17.69 11.09 16.71
CA SER A 127 16.53 10.25 16.42
C SER A 127 15.22 11.02 16.52
N VAL A 128 14.24 10.59 15.73
CA VAL A 128 12.86 11.11 15.74
C VAL A 128 11.86 9.96 15.70
N GLU A 129 10.68 10.15 16.26
CA GLU A 129 9.61 9.16 16.26
C GLU A 129 8.46 9.57 15.36
N TYR A 130 7.97 8.62 14.54
CA TYR A 130 6.77 8.79 13.73
C TYR A 130 5.51 8.31 14.44
N GLN A 131 4.40 8.91 14.06
CA GLN A 131 3.05 8.52 14.44
C GLN A 131 2.15 8.53 13.21
N CYS A 132 1.36 7.46 13.06
CA CYS A 132 0.32 7.40 12.04
C CYS A 132 -0.92 8.19 12.47
N GLN A 133 -1.69 8.67 11.49
CA GLN A 133 -3.00 9.25 11.69
C GLN A 133 -3.95 8.25 12.38
N SER A 134 -5.06 8.75 12.93
CA SER A 134 -6.03 7.91 13.63
C SER A 134 -6.49 6.72 12.77
N PHE A 135 -6.59 5.54 13.38
CA PHE A 135 -6.97 4.25 12.77
C PHE A 135 -5.96 3.62 11.80
N TYR A 136 -4.94 4.35 11.34
CA TYR A 136 -3.84 3.76 10.59
C TYR A 136 -2.88 3.00 11.51
N GLU A 137 -2.41 1.84 11.06
CA GLU A 137 -1.54 0.98 11.87
C GLU A 137 -0.08 1.13 11.44
N LEU A 138 0.83 1.38 12.39
CA LEU A 138 2.25 1.59 12.08
C LEU A 138 2.95 0.24 11.85
N ARG A 139 3.55 0.06 10.67
CA ARG A 139 4.39 -1.09 10.32
C ARG A 139 5.85 -0.67 10.16
N GLY A 140 6.73 -1.29 10.94
CA GLY A 140 8.17 -1.04 10.94
C GLY A 140 8.66 -0.44 12.25
N HIS A 141 9.86 0.15 12.23
CA HIS A 141 10.43 0.80 13.41
C HIS A 141 9.89 2.22 13.54
N ARG A 142 9.30 2.54 14.70
CA ARG A 142 8.68 3.85 14.97
C ARG A 142 9.68 4.99 14.95
N THR A 143 10.89 4.71 15.44
CA THR A 143 11.97 5.68 15.56
C THR A 143 12.91 5.55 14.38
N ILE A 144 13.39 6.65 13.82
CA ILE A 144 14.51 6.61 12.87
C ILE A 144 15.70 7.33 13.45
N THR A 145 16.89 6.95 13.01
CA THR A 145 18.16 7.50 13.50
C THR A 145 19.00 8.01 12.33
N CYS A 146 19.65 9.15 12.53
CA CYS A 146 20.61 9.71 11.59
C CYS A 146 21.94 8.95 11.66
N ILE A 147 22.31 8.25 10.60
CA ILE A 147 23.49 7.40 10.52
C ILE A 147 24.32 7.83 9.31
N HIS A 148 25.51 8.38 9.55
CA HIS A 148 26.44 8.84 8.51
C HIS A 148 25.80 9.76 7.45
N GLY A 149 24.96 10.70 7.90
CA GLY A 149 24.28 11.66 7.04
C GLY A 149 23.02 11.16 6.36
N GLN A 150 22.55 9.95 6.70
CA GLN A 150 21.30 9.41 6.18
C GLN A 150 20.40 8.87 7.29
N TRP A 151 19.10 9.12 7.15
CA TRP A 151 18.09 8.56 8.03
C TRP A 151 17.91 7.06 7.79
N SER A 152 17.79 6.28 8.87
CA SER A 152 17.36 4.88 8.77
C SER A 152 15.95 4.77 8.17
N LYS A 153 15.60 3.59 7.64
CA LYS A 153 14.32 3.34 6.96
C LYS A 153 13.10 3.79 7.81
N PRO A 154 12.24 4.69 7.30
CA PRO A 154 11.03 5.13 8.00
C PRO A 154 9.94 4.03 8.00
N PRO A 155 8.98 4.09 8.96
CA PRO A 155 7.85 3.17 8.99
C PRO A 155 6.82 3.47 7.90
N LYS A 156 5.85 2.55 7.73
CA LYS A 156 4.66 2.75 6.89
C LYS A 156 3.39 2.77 7.74
N CYS A 157 2.40 3.56 7.32
CA CYS A 157 1.08 3.57 7.94
C CYS A 157 0.10 2.76 7.07
N LEU A 158 -0.43 1.67 7.62
CA LEU A 158 -1.32 0.74 6.91
C LEU A 158 -2.76 1.25 6.92
N ASP A 159 -3.42 1.18 5.76
CA ASP A 159 -4.78 1.68 5.59
C ASP A 159 -5.79 0.95 6.50
N PRO A 160 -6.69 1.70 7.17
CA PRO A 160 -7.84 1.11 7.85
C PRO A 160 -8.92 0.71 6.84
N CYS A 161 -9.78 -0.22 7.23
CA CYS A 161 -10.95 -0.60 6.46
C CYS A 161 -12.16 0.25 6.86
N VAL A 162 -12.90 0.74 5.87
CA VAL A 162 -14.16 1.45 6.07
C VAL A 162 -15.31 0.44 6.10
N ILE A 163 -16.07 0.44 7.20
CA ILE A 163 -17.29 -0.35 7.36
C ILE A 163 -18.44 0.45 6.75
N SER A 164 -18.81 0.11 5.51
CA SER A 164 -19.81 0.87 4.75
C SER A 164 -21.22 0.37 5.05
N GLU A 165 -22.09 1.27 5.54
CA GLU A 165 -23.52 1.00 5.72
C GLU A 165 -24.19 0.59 4.39
N GLU A 166 -23.83 1.24 3.28
CA GLU A 166 -24.35 0.90 1.94
C GLU A 166 -24.00 -0.53 1.51
N ILE A 167 -22.76 -0.95 1.75
CA ILE A 167 -22.32 -2.32 1.45
C ILE A 167 -23.08 -3.32 2.34
N MET A 168 -23.24 -3.02 3.64
CA MET A 168 -24.01 -3.87 4.55
C MET A 168 -25.49 -4.00 4.12
N GLU A 169 -26.12 -2.91 3.68
CA GLU A 169 -27.49 -2.92 3.14
C GLU A 169 -27.60 -3.81 1.90
N THR A 170 -26.64 -3.71 0.99
CA THR A 170 -26.62 -4.52 -0.24
C THR A 170 -26.49 -6.01 0.07
N HIS A 171 -25.60 -6.36 1.00
CA HIS A 171 -25.34 -7.74 1.42
C HIS A 171 -26.34 -8.30 2.44
N LYS A 172 -27.30 -7.49 2.90
CA LYS A 172 -28.35 -7.86 3.89
C LYS A 172 -27.78 -8.33 5.23
N ILE A 173 -26.71 -7.69 5.66
CA ILE A 173 -25.99 -7.94 6.90
C ILE A 173 -26.04 -6.72 7.83
N GLN A 174 -25.65 -6.92 9.07
CA GLN A 174 -25.47 -5.88 10.07
C GLN A 174 -24.31 -6.29 11.01
N LEU A 175 -23.73 -5.32 11.71
CA LEU A 175 -22.75 -5.61 12.74
C LEU A 175 -23.38 -6.45 13.86
N ARG A 176 -22.65 -7.44 14.36
CA ARG A 176 -23.08 -8.27 15.50
C ARG A 176 -23.26 -7.44 16.77
N TRP A 177 -22.41 -6.45 16.97
CA TRP A 177 -22.38 -5.58 18.13
C TRP A 177 -22.54 -4.13 17.67
N ALA A 178 -23.58 -3.43 18.14
CA ALA A 178 -23.93 -2.07 17.73
C ALA A 178 -23.38 -0.98 18.66
N ASN A 179 -22.52 -1.34 19.61
CA ASN A 179 -22.01 -0.40 20.61
C ASN A 179 -20.92 0.46 19.96
N GLU A 180 -21.32 1.70 19.68
CA GLU A 180 -20.65 2.70 18.84
C GLU A 180 -20.63 2.31 17.36
N LYS A 181 -21.06 3.23 16.49
CA LYS A 181 -20.93 3.08 15.04
C LYS A 181 -19.44 2.97 14.71
N LYS A 182 -18.88 1.76 14.70
CA LYS A 182 -17.50 1.50 14.25
C LYS A 182 -17.49 1.68 12.73
N ILE A 183 -17.16 2.89 12.28
CA ILE A 183 -17.07 3.25 10.85
C ILE A 183 -15.72 2.80 10.28
N TYR A 184 -14.67 2.73 11.11
CA TYR A 184 -13.33 2.34 10.71
C TYR A 184 -12.82 1.17 11.54
N SER A 185 -12.09 0.26 10.90
CA SER A 185 -11.42 -0.87 11.54
C SER A 185 -9.94 -0.83 11.19
N ARG A 186 -9.05 -0.97 12.18
CA ARG A 186 -7.60 -0.95 11.92
C ARG A 186 -7.19 -2.20 11.16
N THR A 187 -6.08 -2.15 10.44
CA THR A 187 -5.50 -3.39 9.87
C THR A 187 -5.20 -4.38 10.99
N GLY A 188 -5.68 -5.62 10.85
CA GLY A 188 -5.60 -6.68 11.86
C GLY A 188 -6.81 -6.76 12.80
N ASP A 189 -7.66 -5.73 12.87
CA ASP A 189 -8.91 -5.80 13.61
C ASP A 189 -9.87 -6.81 12.96
N ILE A 190 -10.69 -7.44 13.80
CA ILE A 190 -11.75 -8.34 13.38
C ILE A 190 -13.10 -7.63 13.49
N VAL A 191 -13.91 -7.75 12.43
CA VAL A 191 -15.28 -7.26 12.33
C VAL A 191 -16.23 -8.45 12.22
N GLU A 192 -17.22 -8.51 13.09
CA GLU A 192 -18.21 -9.59 13.11
C GLU A 192 -19.56 -9.10 12.58
N PHE A 193 -20.05 -9.78 11.55
CA PHE A 193 -21.34 -9.54 10.93
C PHE A 193 -22.35 -10.61 11.33
N VAL A 194 -23.63 -10.29 11.20
CA VAL A 194 -24.76 -11.22 11.26
C VAL A 194 -25.77 -10.85 10.19
N CYS A 195 -26.58 -11.80 9.75
CA CYS A 195 -27.68 -11.49 8.83
C CYS A 195 -28.70 -10.54 9.48
N LYS A 196 -29.32 -9.71 8.66
CA LYS A 196 -30.50 -8.95 9.07
C LYS A 196 -31.69 -9.88 9.34
N ALA A 197 -32.63 -9.42 10.15
CA ALA A 197 -33.85 -10.16 10.44
C ALA A 197 -34.58 -10.55 9.14
N GLY A 198 -34.95 -11.83 9.00
CA GLY A 198 -35.60 -12.37 7.80
C GLY A 198 -34.66 -12.85 6.69
N TYR A 199 -33.34 -12.67 6.86
CA TYR A 199 -32.31 -13.15 5.94
C TYR A 199 -31.50 -14.29 6.56
N TYR A 200 -30.89 -15.11 5.71
CA TYR A 200 -30.14 -16.31 6.07
C TYR A 200 -28.78 -16.33 5.37
N GLU A 201 -27.81 -16.99 6.00
CA GLU A 201 -26.43 -17.07 5.51
C GLU A 201 -26.39 -17.72 4.12
N MET A 202 -25.88 -17.00 3.13
CA MET A 202 -25.52 -17.55 1.81
C MET A 202 -24.03 -17.87 1.76
N SER A 203 -23.20 -16.97 2.31
CA SER A 203 -21.77 -17.20 2.47
C SER A 203 -21.50 -18.18 3.62
N PRO A 204 -20.37 -18.91 3.60
CA PRO A 204 -20.00 -19.82 4.70
C PRO A 204 -19.88 -19.08 6.05
N HIS A 205 -20.33 -19.70 7.15
CA HIS A 205 -20.35 -19.07 8.49
C HIS A 205 -19.01 -18.42 8.91
N HIS A 206 -17.85 -19.00 8.55
CA HIS A 206 -16.55 -18.43 8.90
C HIS A 206 -16.28 -17.06 8.26
N THR A 207 -16.94 -16.74 7.13
CA THR A 207 -16.82 -15.44 6.44
C THR A 207 -17.53 -14.30 7.17
N PHE A 208 -18.33 -14.59 8.20
CA PHE A 208 -18.97 -13.57 9.03
C PHE A 208 -18.04 -12.94 10.06
N ARG A 209 -16.80 -13.42 10.16
CA ARG A 209 -15.75 -12.90 11.02
C ARG A 209 -14.58 -12.46 10.15
N VAL A 210 -14.58 -11.19 9.77
CA VAL A 210 -13.72 -10.63 8.71
C VAL A 210 -12.58 -9.86 9.35
N THR A 211 -11.34 -10.10 8.89
CA THR A 211 -10.18 -9.31 9.31
C THR A 211 -9.91 -8.20 8.29
N CYS A 212 -9.64 -6.99 8.78
CA CYS A 212 -9.19 -5.90 7.92
C CYS A 212 -7.73 -6.10 7.50
N HIS A 213 -7.45 -6.04 6.20
CA HIS A 213 -6.10 -6.16 5.64
C HIS A 213 -5.79 -4.99 4.72
N GLU A 214 -5.09 -3.97 5.23
CA GLU A 214 -4.57 -2.83 4.46
C GLU A 214 -5.66 -2.20 3.56
N GLY A 215 -6.74 -1.73 4.19
CA GLY A 215 -7.89 -1.13 3.52
C GLY A 215 -8.87 -2.12 2.87
N LYS A 216 -8.56 -3.42 2.83
CA LYS A 216 -9.40 -4.45 2.20
C LYS A 216 -10.11 -5.33 3.24
N MET A 217 -11.42 -5.50 3.07
CA MET A 217 -12.24 -6.42 3.84
C MET A 217 -13.33 -7.03 2.94
N GLU A 218 -13.50 -8.34 3.00
CA GLU A 218 -14.50 -9.06 2.20
C GLU A 218 -15.80 -9.21 3.01
N TYR A 219 -16.92 -8.73 2.46
CA TYR A 219 -18.20 -8.78 3.16
C TYR A 219 -18.93 -10.11 2.89
N PRO A 220 -19.52 -10.75 3.92
CA PRO A 220 -20.39 -11.91 3.74
C PRO A 220 -21.74 -11.51 3.15
N THR A 221 -22.49 -12.47 2.59
CA THR A 221 -23.80 -12.22 1.96
C THR A 221 -24.89 -13.03 2.64
N CYS A 222 -26.06 -12.40 2.85
CA CYS A 222 -27.28 -13.07 3.28
C CYS A 222 -28.40 -12.94 2.23
N VAL A 223 -29.29 -13.92 2.19
CA VAL A 223 -30.42 -13.99 1.24
C VAL A 223 -31.74 -14.24 1.96
N GLN A 224 -32.83 -13.79 1.35
CA GLN A 224 -34.18 -14.05 1.85
C GLN A 224 -34.56 -15.49 1.54
N LYS A 225 -35.25 -16.18 2.47
CA LYS A 225 -35.85 -17.49 2.16
C LYS A 225 -36.87 -17.32 1.03
N ARG A 226 -36.78 -18.18 0.01
CA ARG A 226 -37.86 -18.39 -0.96
C ARG A 226 -39.00 -19.17 -0.32
#